data_AF-A0A5N6T2G6-F1
#
_entry.id   AF-A0A5N6T2G6-F1
#
_cell.length_a   1.000
_cell.length_b   1.000
_cell.length_c   1.000
_cell.angle_alpha   90.00
_cell.angle_beta   90.00
_cell.angle_gamma   90.00
#
_symmetry.space_group_name_H-M   'P 1'
#
loop_
_entity.id
_entity.type
_entity.pdbx_description
1 polymer ?
#
loop_
_entity_poly.entity_id
_entity_poly.type
_entity_poly.pdbx_seq_one_letter_code
_entity_poly.pdbx_strand_id
1 'polypeptide(L)'
;MTRIPDRSAGPEQVRSYIRQTLTAKHKTDDDFAAEAARAWRLGRGSELSDATLEYLQEIFGVDIGFCLFQSICEDRDNAWEHSYIGMLYCSAMFLLWSLITLFLGRRSNLSFPTLLFGATLANYGYRRPTYNYPMLAMGICNVCISLLSILWVHVL
;
A
#
# COMPACT_ATOMS: atom_id res chain seq x y z
N MET A 1 -1.65 16.22 -5.41
CA MET A 1 -1.99 14.84 -5.01
C MET A 1 -3.40 14.85 -4.46
N THR A 2 -4.28 14.03 -5.03
CA THR A 2 -5.69 13.97 -4.61
C THR A 2 -5.79 13.01 -3.42
N ARG A 3 -6.44 13.43 -2.34
CA ARG A 3 -6.64 12.56 -1.18
C ARG A 3 -7.91 11.74 -1.39
N ILE A 4 -7.84 10.42 -1.14
CA ILE A 4 -9.02 9.57 -1.17
C ILE A 4 -10.07 10.09 -0.16
N PRO A 5 -11.36 10.22 -0.55
CA PRO A 5 -12.41 10.65 0.36
C PRO A 5 -12.54 9.71 1.56
N ASP A 6 -12.89 10.26 2.72
CA ASP A 6 -13.20 9.45 3.89
C ASP A 6 -14.41 8.54 3.60
N ARG A 7 -14.51 7.39 4.27
CA ARG A 7 -15.62 6.44 4.04
C ARG A 7 -17.01 7.06 4.28
N SER A 8 -17.11 8.06 5.14
CA SER A 8 -18.36 8.79 5.40
C SER A 8 -18.69 9.86 4.36
N ALA A 9 -17.81 10.10 3.38
CA ALA A 9 -17.96 11.15 2.38
C ALA A 9 -19.23 10.99 1.56
N GLY A 10 -19.90 12.10 1.26
CA GLY A 10 -21.10 12.11 0.43
C GLY A 10 -20.78 11.92 -1.06
N PRO A 11 -21.79 11.66 -1.91
CA PRO A 11 -21.60 11.48 -3.35
C PRO A 11 -20.90 12.66 -4.03
N GLU A 12 -21.22 13.90 -3.66
CA GLU A 12 -20.58 15.08 -4.25
C GLU A 12 -19.07 15.16 -3.97
N GLN A 13 -18.65 14.75 -2.77
CA GLN A 13 -17.23 14.71 -2.42
C GLN A 13 -16.51 13.63 -3.22
N VAL A 14 -17.17 12.50 -3.48
CA VAL A 14 -16.63 11.44 -4.34
C VAL A 14 -16.52 11.92 -5.79
N ARG A 15 -17.54 12.59 -6.34
CA ARG A 15 -17.46 13.17 -7.68
C ARG A 15 -16.35 14.20 -7.82
N SER A 16 -16.19 15.06 -6.81
CA SER A 16 -15.08 16.01 -6.77
C SER A 16 -13.73 15.29 -6.80
N TYR A 17 -13.57 14.20 -6.05
CA TYR A 17 -12.36 13.38 -6.09
C TYR A 17 -12.13 12.76 -7.47
N ILE A 18 -13.16 12.17 -8.09
CA ILE A 18 -13.06 11.57 -9.43
C ILE A 18 -12.62 12.62 -10.45
N ARG A 19 -13.30 13.77 -10.48
CA ARG A 19 -12.96 14.88 -11.40
C ARG A 19 -11.52 15.38 -11.18
N GLN A 20 -11.12 15.61 -9.93
CA GLN A 20 -9.75 16.01 -9.59
C GLN A 20 -8.73 14.94 -9.99
N THR A 21 -9.07 13.66 -9.87
CA THR A 21 -8.19 12.56 -10.25
C THR A 21 -7.98 12.52 -11.76
N LEU A 22 -9.05 12.62 -12.54
CA LEU A 22 -8.97 12.64 -14.01
C LEU A 22 -8.21 13.87 -14.53
N THR A 23 -8.49 15.04 -13.99
CA THR A 23 -7.80 16.29 -14.39
C THR A 23 -6.34 16.33 -13.92
N ALA A 24 -6.06 16.04 -12.64
CA ALA A 24 -4.72 16.23 -12.09
C ALA A 24 -3.75 15.10 -12.41
N LYS A 25 -4.21 13.83 -12.41
CA LYS A 25 -3.34 12.68 -12.69
C LYS A 25 -3.32 12.32 -14.18
N HIS A 26 -4.49 12.33 -14.82
CA HIS A 26 -4.65 11.86 -16.19
C HIS A 26 -4.70 13.00 -17.22
N LYS A 27 -4.59 14.26 -16.77
CA LYS A 27 -4.54 15.47 -17.61
C LYS A 27 -5.69 15.56 -18.61
N THR A 28 -6.86 15.06 -18.23
CA THR A 28 -8.06 15.18 -19.06
C THR A 28 -8.61 16.60 -18.98
N ASP A 29 -9.44 16.94 -19.97
CA ASP A 29 -10.23 18.15 -19.94
C ASP A 29 -11.21 18.15 -18.74
N ASP A 30 -11.51 19.34 -18.23
CA ASP A 30 -12.34 19.53 -17.04
C ASP A 30 -13.82 19.26 -17.28
N ASP A 31 -14.35 19.59 -18.48
CA ASP A 31 -15.74 19.28 -18.85
C ASP A 31 -15.90 17.77 -19.02
N PHE A 32 -14.92 17.12 -19.66
CA PHE A 32 -14.87 15.66 -19.75
C PHE A 32 -14.85 14.99 -18.37
N ALA A 33 -13.98 15.48 -17.47
CA ALA A 33 -13.85 14.92 -16.12
C ALA A 33 -15.12 15.15 -15.28
N ALA A 34 -15.78 16.31 -15.44
CA ALA A 34 -17.03 16.60 -14.78
C ALA A 34 -18.16 15.68 -15.28
N GLU A 35 -18.24 15.43 -16.58
CA GLU A 35 -19.23 14.53 -17.16
C GLU A 35 -18.98 13.08 -16.72
N ALA A 36 -17.73 12.61 -16.77
CA ALA A 36 -17.36 11.28 -16.27
C ALA A 36 -17.72 11.12 -14.78
N ALA A 37 -17.44 12.13 -13.94
CA ALA A 37 -17.77 12.09 -12.53
C ALA A 37 -19.28 12.00 -12.25
N ARG A 38 -20.16 12.51 -13.14
CA ARG A 38 -21.63 12.40 -12.99
C ARG A 38 -22.13 10.95 -13.07
N ALA A 39 -21.37 10.05 -13.70
CA ALA A 39 -21.70 8.62 -13.72
C ALA A 39 -21.77 8.03 -12.29
N TRP A 40 -21.06 8.63 -11.33
CA TRP A 40 -21.14 8.27 -9.92
C TRP A 40 -22.39 8.86 -9.25
N ARG A 41 -23.54 8.20 -9.40
CA ARG A 41 -24.85 8.80 -9.02
C ARG A 41 -25.09 8.87 -7.53
N LEU A 42 -24.97 7.76 -6.79
CA LEU A 42 -25.38 7.69 -5.38
C LEU A 42 -24.32 7.13 -4.43
N GLY A 43 -23.22 6.60 -4.97
CA GLY A 43 -22.18 5.97 -4.14
C GLY A 43 -21.52 6.97 -3.18
N ARG A 44 -21.21 6.53 -1.98
CA ARG A 44 -20.52 7.32 -0.95
C ARG A 44 -19.04 6.95 -0.93
N GLY A 45 -18.28 7.57 -0.04
CA GLY A 45 -16.86 7.26 0.14
C GLY A 45 -16.61 5.79 0.49
N SER A 46 -17.54 5.13 1.19
CA SER A 46 -17.49 3.70 1.50
C SER A 46 -17.50 2.84 0.24
N GLU A 47 -18.44 3.08 -0.67
CA GLU A 47 -18.58 2.34 -1.92
C GLU A 47 -17.38 2.59 -2.83
N LEU A 48 -16.85 3.82 -2.86
CA LEU A 48 -15.61 4.11 -3.58
C LEU A 48 -14.42 3.35 -2.97
N SER A 49 -14.33 3.30 -1.64
CA SER A 49 -13.23 2.63 -0.93
C SER A 49 -13.22 1.11 -1.14
N ASP A 50 -14.41 0.53 -1.29
CA ASP A 50 -14.62 -0.92 -1.46
C ASP A 50 -14.80 -1.30 -2.93
N ALA A 51 -14.76 -0.33 -3.86
CA ALA A 51 -15.00 -0.55 -5.28
C ALA A 51 -13.95 -1.50 -5.87
N THR A 52 -14.42 -2.50 -6.62
CA THR A 52 -13.54 -3.36 -7.42
C THR A 52 -13.26 -2.72 -8.78
N LEU A 53 -12.26 -3.24 -9.48
CA LEU A 53 -11.97 -2.82 -10.85
C LEU A 53 -13.19 -3.01 -11.76
N GLU A 54 -13.83 -4.18 -11.67
CA GLU A 54 -14.99 -4.54 -12.49
C GLU A 54 -16.15 -3.57 -12.26
N TYR A 55 -16.42 -3.21 -11.00
CA TYR A 55 -17.46 -2.26 -10.65
C TYR A 55 -17.20 -0.86 -11.21
N LEU A 56 -15.95 -0.39 -11.14
CA LEU A 56 -15.58 0.89 -11.72
C LEU A 56 -15.64 0.87 -13.26
N GLN A 57 -15.26 -0.24 -13.88
CA GLN A 57 -15.37 -0.40 -15.34
C GLN A 57 -16.83 -0.46 -15.80
N GLU A 58 -17.73 -1.05 -15.01
CA GLU A 58 -19.17 -1.05 -15.31
C GLU A 58 -19.76 0.36 -15.29
N ILE A 59 -19.35 1.20 -14.33
CA ILE A 59 -19.87 2.57 -14.18
C ILE A 59 -19.26 3.54 -15.19
N PHE A 60 -17.94 3.50 -15.36
CA PHE A 60 -17.20 4.53 -16.10
C PHE A 60 -16.70 4.05 -17.47
N GLY A 61 -16.87 2.77 -17.80
CA GLY A 61 -16.24 2.14 -18.95
C GLY A 61 -14.83 1.63 -18.64
N VAL A 62 -14.31 0.77 -19.52
CA VAL A 62 -13.04 0.03 -19.32
C VAL A 62 -11.87 0.97 -19.03
N ASP A 63 -11.68 2.01 -19.86
CA ASP A 63 -10.51 2.89 -19.78
C ASP A 63 -10.54 3.77 -18.53
N ILE A 64 -11.64 4.49 -18.29
CA ILE A 64 -11.78 5.38 -17.15
C ILE A 64 -11.81 4.58 -15.85
N GLY A 65 -12.55 3.46 -15.82
CA GLY A 65 -12.64 2.59 -14.65
C GLY A 65 -11.27 2.03 -14.25
N PHE A 66 -10.46 1.59 -15.22
CA PHE A 66 -9.10 1.13 -14.96
C PHE A 66 -8.21 2.24 -14.39
N CYS A 67 -8.19 3.41 -15.03
CA CYS A 67 -7.39 4.56 -14.57
C CYS A 67 -7.79 5.03 -13.16
N LEU A 68 -9.08 5.05 -12.85
CA LEU A 68 -9.60 5.40 -11.53
C LEU A 68 -9.21 4.35 -10.50
N PHE A 69 -9.38 3.06 -10.79
CA PHE A 69 -9.02 1.98 -9.87
C PHE A 69 -7.53 2.05 -9.48
N GLN A 70 -6.66 2.23 -10.47
CA GLN A 70 -5.23 2.39 -10.22
C GLN A 70 -4.95 3.64 -9.36
N SER A 71 -5.59 4.77 -9.68
CA SER A 71 -5.40 6.02 -8.95
C SER A 71 -5.86 5.93 -7.48
N ILE A 72 -6.97 5.24 -7.23
CA ILE A 72 -7.51 4.97 -5.89
C ILE A 72 -6.53 4.09 -5.10
N CYS A 73 -6.02 3.03 -5.73
CA CYS A 73 -5.02 2.15 -5.11
C CYS A 73 -3.75 2.94 -4.73
N GLU A 74 -3.22 3.75 -5.64
CA GLU A 74 -2.06 4.61 -5.40
C GLU A 74 -2.30 5.61 -4.26
N ASP A 75 -3.46 6.29 -4.24
CA ASP A 75 -3.77 7.26 -3.20
C ASP A 75 -3.93 6.60 -1.83
N ARG A 76 -4.49 5.39 -1.80
CA ARG A 76 -4.63 4.58 -0.59
C ARG A 76 -3.28 4.11 -0.06
N ASP A 77 -2.40 3.64 -0.93
CA ASP A 77 -1.04 3.26 -0.56
C ASP A 77 -0.26 4.44 -0.02
N ASN A 78 -0.32 5.58 -0.71
CA ASN A 78 0.34 6.80 -0.29
C ASN A 78 -0.17 7.29 1.08
N ALA A 79 -1.48 7.24 1.30
CA ALA A 79 -2.08 7.59 2.59
C ALA A 79 -1.63 6.63 3.72
N TRP A 80 -1.47 5.34 3.42
CA TRP A 80 -0.98 4.36 4.38
C TRP A 80 0.50 4.55 4.71
N GLU A 81 1.35 4.82 3.72
CA GLU A 81 2.78 5.09 3.91
C GLU A 81 3.02 6.34 4.78
N HIS A 82 2.21 7.38 4.59
CA HIS A 82 2.27 8.60 5.38
C HIS A 82 1.48 8.52 6.71
N SER A 83 0.85 7.38 6.99
CA SER A 83 0.20 7.16 8.28
C SER A 83 1.24 6.90 9.38
N TYR A 84 0.85 7.14 10.64
CA TYR A 84 1.71 6.82 11.78
C TYR A 84 2.16 5.35 11.79
N ILE A 85 1.27 4.45 11.38
CA ILE A 85 1.56 3.01 11.31
C ILE A 85 2.60 2.74 10.22
N GLY A 86 2.42 3.29 9.02
CA GLY A 86 3.38 3.15 7.91
C GLY A 86 4.77 3.66 8.28
N MET A 87 4.85 4.86 8.85
CA MET A 87 6.11 5.45 9.33
C MET A 87 6.80 4.61 10.41
N LEU A 88 6.03 4.01 11.33
CA LEU A 88 6.57 3.15 12.39
C LEU A 88 7.21 1.88 11.79
N TYR A 89 6.60 1.26 10.78
CA TYR A 89 7.22 0.12 10.11
C TYR A 89 8.47 0.52 9.32
N CYS A 90 8.43 1.62 8.57
CA CYS A 90 9.59 2.09 7.80
C CYS A 90 10.79 2.39 8.72
N SER A 91 10.56 3.07 9.84
CA SER A 91 11.61 3.34 10.83
C SER A 91 12.14 2.07 11.50
N ALA A 92 11.28 1.14 11.88
CA ALA A 92 11.69 -0.16 12.42
C ALA A 92 12.56 -0.95 11.44
N MET A 93 12.17 -0.99 10.16
CA MET A 93 12.95 -1.65 9.10
C MET A 93 14.33 -1.00 8.94
N PHE A 94 14.41 0.33 8.92
CA PHE A 94 15.69 1.04 8.81
C PHE A 94 16.61 0.77 10.01
N LEU A 95 16.07 0.77 11.23
CA LEU A 95 16.82 0.47 12.44
C LEU A 95 17.35 -0.98 12.42
N LEU A 96 16.52 -1.95 12.07
CA LEU A 96 16.91 -3.36 12.02
C LEU A 96 17.97 -3.61 10.94
N TRP A 97 17.84 -2.99 9.77
CA TRP A 97 18.87 -3.04 8.72
C TRP A 97 20.20 -2.41 9.18
N SER A 98 20.12 -1.26 9.86
CA SER A 98 21.30 -0.58 10.40
C SER A 98 22.02 -1.42 11.46
N LEU A 99 21.27 -2.14 12.30
CA LEU A 99 21.85 -3.10 13.25
C LEU A 99 22.53 -4.26 12.53
N ILE A 100 21.89 -4.86 11.53
CA ILE A 100 22.47 -5.96 10.74
C ILE A 100 23.78 -5.52 10.11
N THR A 101 23.82 -4.36 9.46
CA THR A 101 25.04 -3.83 8.82
C THR A 101 26.14 -3.50 9.83
N LEU A 102 25.81 -2.93 10.98
CA LEU A 102 26.77 -2.66 12.07
C LEU A 102 27.42 -3.94 12.61
N PHE A 103 26.64 -5.01 12.75
CA PHE A 103 27.11 -6.27 13.28
C PHE A 103 27.69 -7.22 12.21
N LEU A 104 27.55 -6.92 10.91
CA LEU A 104 28.07 -7.75 9.81
C LEU A 104 29.60 -7.94 9.86
N GLY A 105 30.33 -6.94 10.36
CA GLY A 105 31.78 -6.97 10.53
C GLY A 105 32.27 -7.58 11.85
N ARG A 106 31.36 -7.89 12.77
CA ARG A 106 31.67 -8.46 14.09
C ARG A 106 31.15 -9.91 14.06
N ARG A 107 31.90 -10.90 14.58
CA ARG A 107 31.45 -12.32 14.65
C ARG A 107 30.31 -12.50 15.68
N SER A 108 29.23 -11.76 15.50
CA SER A 108 28.03 -11.75 16.32
C SER A 108 26.97 -12.61 15.65
N ASN A 109 26.18 -13.33 16.45
CA ASN A 109 25.02 -14.06 15.94
C ASN A 109 23.96 -13.06 15.45
N LEU A 110 23.76 -13.00 14.14
CA LEU A 110 22.82 -12.09 13.46
C LEU A 110 21.41 -12.66 13.30
N SER A 111 21.16 -13.89 13.74
CA SER A 111 19.90 -14.58 13.47
C SER A 111 18.71 -13.87 14.12
N PHE A 112 18.86 -13.32 15.33
CA PHE A 112 17.76 -12.61 15.99
C PHE A 112 17.42 -11.25 15.33
N PRO A 113 18.38 -10.35 15.03
CA PRO A 113 18.11 -9.15 14.24
C PRO A 113 17.50 -9.45 12.86
N THR A 114 17.99 -10.50 12.18
CA THR A 114 17.48 -10.91 10.86
C THR A 114 16.06 -11.46 10.96
N LEU A 115 15.72 -12.18 12.03
CA LEU A 115 14.37 -12.67 12.31
C LEU A 115 13.40 -11.51 12.49
N LEU A 116 13.77 -10.54 13.33
CA LEU A 116 12.95 -9.35 13.57
C LEU A 116 12.77 -8.52 12.29
N PHE A 117 13.84 -8.36 11.50
CA PHE A 117 13.78 -7.67 10.21
C PHE A 117 12.81 -8.38 9.26
N GLY A 118 12.96 -9.70 9.10
CA GLY A 118 12.07 -10.50 8.27
C GLY A 118 10.61 -10.44 8.70
N ALA A 119 10.33 -10.56 10.01
CA ALA A 119 8.98 -10.47 10.55
C ALA A 119 8.35 -9.09 10.34
N THR A 120 9.13 -8.02 10.55
CA THR A 120 8.68 -6.64 10.32
C THR A 120 8.36 -6.41 8.85
N LEU A 121 9.21 -6.90 7.94
CA LEU A 121 9.08 -6.75 6.50
C LEU A 121 7.91 -7.57 5.94
N ALA A 122 7.67 -8.78 6.47
CA ALA A 122 6.51 -9.60 6.15
C ALA A 122 5.20 -8.92 6.60
N ASN A 123 5.15 -8.42 7.84
CA ASN A 123 3.98 -7.74 8.38
C ASN A 123 3.71 -6.41 7.65
N TYR A 124 4.74 -5.67 7.26
CA TYR A 124 4.62 -4.50 6.39
C TYR A 124 3.96 -4.85 5.06
N GLY A 125 4.50 -5.86 4.35
CA GLY A 125 3.97 -6.31 3.07
C GLY A 125 2.51 -6.80 3.14
N TYR A 126 2.15 -7.46 4.25
CA TYR A 126 0.80 -7.93 4.52
C TYR A 126 -0.20 -6.81 4.83
N ARG A 127 0.21 -5.80 5.61
CA ARG A 127 -0.67 -4.69 6.01
C ARG A 127 -0.82 -3.60 4.96
N ARG A 128 0.03 -3.59 3.92
CA ARG A 128 -0.06 -2.61 2.84
C ARG A 128 -1.36 -2.83 2.03
N PRO A 129 -2.15 -1.78 1.76
CA PRO A 129 -3.48 -1.93 1.16
C PRO A 129 -3.52 -2.61 -0.21
N THR A 130 -2.49 -2.48 -1.04
CA THR A 130 -2.38 -3.15 -2.34
C THR A 130 -1.67 -4.51 -2.30
N TYR A 131 -1.38 -5.06 -1.11
CA TYR A 131 -0.57 -6.28 -0.91
C TYR A 131 0.78 -6.24 -1.64
N ASN A 132 1.87 -6.01 -0.91
CA ASN A 132 3.21 -6.08 -1.48
C ASN A 132 3.77 -7.51 -1.36
N TYR A 133 3.37 -8.39 -2.27
CA TYR A 133 3.81 -9.79 -2.29
C TYR A 133 5.34 -9.96 -2.35
N PRO A 134 6.10 -9.18 -3.14
CA PRO A 134 7.57 -9.27 -3.13
C PRO A 134 8.18 -9.01 -1.76
N MET A 135 7.73 -7.96 -1.06
CA MET A 135 8.18 -7.70 0.31
C MET A 135 7.72 -8.82 1.25
N LEU A 136 6.46 -9.23 1.20
CA LEU A 136 5.96 -10.33 2.03
C LEU A 136 6.82 -11.60 1.89
N ALA A 137 7.10 -12.02 0.66
CA ALA A 137 7.93 -13.19 0.38
C ALA A 137 9.36 -13.02 0.92
N MET A 138 9.97 -11.85 0.69
CA MET A 138 11.31 -11.55 1.21
C MET A 138 11.37 -11.59 2.74
N GLY A 139 10.32 -11.11 3.42
CA GLY A 139 10.20 -11.16 4.87
C GLY A 139 10.14 -12.60 5.39
N ILE A 140 9.30 -13.43 4.76
CA ILE A 140 9.17 -14.86 5.07
C ILE A 140 10.51 -15.59 4.85
N CYS A 141 11.20 -15.34 3.74
CA CYS A 141 12.52 -15.93 3.48
C CYS A 141 13.53 -15.59 4.59
N ASN A 142 13.59 -14.31 5.01
CA ASN A 142 14.49 -13.88 6.10
C ASN A 142 14.15 -14.56 7.44
N VAL A 143 12.87 -14.73 7.75
CA VAL A 143 12.43 -15.49 8.93
C VAL A 143 12.92 -16.94 8.84
N CYS A 144 12.72 -17.61 7.72
CA CYS A 144 13.16 -19.00 7.53
C CYS A 144 14.68 -19.16 7.68
N ILE A 145 15.48 -18.29 7.05
CA ILE A 145 16.94 -18.30 7.16
C ILE A 145 17.40 -18.09 8.61
N SER A 146 16.72 -17.20 9.33
CA SER A 146 17.01 -16.90 10.73
C SER A 146 16.70 -18.09 11.64
N LEU A 147 15.59 -18.79 11.42
CA LEU A 147 15.25 -19.99 12.18
C LEU A 147 16.23 -21.14 11.91
N LEU A 148 16.61 -21.36 10.65
CA LEU A 148 17.59 -22.38 10.29
C LEU A 148 18.95 -22.12 10.93
N SER A 149 19.40 -20.86 10.95
CA SER A 149 20.68 -20.49 11.59
C SER A 149 20.65 -20.63 13.12
N ILE A 150 19.52 -20.34 13.78
CA ILE A 150 19.35 -20.61 15.23
C ILE A 150 19.41 -22.11 15.51
N LEU A 151 18.67 -22.91 14.74
CA LEU A 151 18.63 -24.37 14.91
C LEU A 151 20.01 -25.00 14.69
N TRP A 152 20.76 -24.54 13.69
CA TRP A 152 22.10 -25.05 13.37
C TRP A 152 23.10 -24.81 14.51
N VAL A 153 23.02 -23.68 15.22
CA VAL A 153 23.89 -23.37 16.36
C VAL A 153 23.58 -24.25 17.58
N HIS A 154 22.37 -24.81 17.70
CA HIS A 154 21.98 -25.69 18.81
C HIS A 154 22.24 -27.18 18.57
N VAL A 155 22.57 -27.58 17.34
CA VAL A 155 22.81 -28.99 16.95
C VAL A 155 24.30 -29.38 17.02
N LEU A 156 25.19 -28.41 17.21
CA LEU A 156 26.66 -28.56 17.17
C LEU A 156 27.26 -28.26 18.55
#